data_AF-A0A9P5U765-F1
#
_entry.id   AF-A0A9P5U765-F1
#
_cell.length_a   1.000
_cell.length_b   1.000
_cell.length_c   1.000
_cell.angle_alpha   90.00
_cell.angle_beta   90.00
_cell.angle_gamma   90.00
#
_symmetry.space_group_name_H-M   'P 1'
#
loop_
_entity.id
_entity.type
_entity.pdbx_description
1 polymer ?
#
loop_
_entity_poly.entity_id
_entity_poly.type
_entity_poly.pdbx_seq_one_letter_code
_entity_poly.pdbx_strand_id
1 'polypeptide(L)' 'MYSHASGPERLYYKYDNSPFYIWAALLDHRFNYKKLKKDYASDPDLLTYLEEQKQALHTYFGG' A
#
# COMPACT_ATOMS: atom_id res chain seq x y z
N MET A 1 22.40 13.17 -19.20
CA MET A 1 21.27 12.78 -20.08
C MET A 1 20.29 11.98 -19.24
N TYR A 2 19.15 12.56 -18.85
CA TYR A 2 18.11 11.83 -18.12
C TYR A 2 16.97 11.53 -19.08
N SER A 3 16.79 10.25 -19.39
CA SER A 3 15.71 9.78 -20.26
C SER A 3 14.35 9.97 -19.60
N HIS A 4 13.48 10.63 -20.34
CA HIS A 4 12.05 10.81 -20.13
C HIS A 4 11.35 9.44 -20.12
N ALA A 5 11.07 8.90 -18.94
CA ALA A 5 10.04 7.87 -18.76
C ALA A 5 8.81 8.56 -18.17
N SER A 6 7.95 9.06 -19.05
CA SER A 6 6.65 9.65 -18.72
C SER A 6 5.62 8.53 -18.67
N GLY A 7 5.33 8.03 -17.47
CA GLY A 7 4.21 7.14 -17.20
C GLY A 7 3.54 7.58 -15.89
N PRO A 8 2.20 7.43 -15.75
CA PRO A 8 1.47 7.78 -14.53
C PRO A 8 1.82 6.88 -13.32
N GLU A 9 2.68 5.88 -13.52
CA GLU A 9 3.03 4.84 -12.54
C GLU A 9 3.96 5.32 -11.42
N ARG A 10 4.40 6.58 -11.45
CA ARG A 10 5.41 7.13 -10.53
C ARG A 10 4.90 8.00 -9.40
N LEU A 11 3.58 8.10 -9.22
CA LEU A 11 3.01 8.88 -8.11
C LEU A 11 3.00 8.11 -6.78
N TYR A 12 3.09 6.78 -6.80
CA TYR A 12 3.00 5.96 -5.59
C TYR A 12 4.32 5.78 -4.84
N TYR A 13 5.46 6.08 -5.46
CA TYR A 13 6.77 5.65 -4.95
C TYR A 13 7.66 6.77 -4.40
N LYS A 14 7.29 8.05 -4.58
CA LYS A 14 8.27 9.13 -4.40
C LYS A 14 8.13 9.98 -3.14
N TYR A 15 6.99 10.03 -2.45
CA TYR A 15 6.82 11.04 -1.39
C TYR A 15 6.09 10.69 -0.09
N ASP A 16 5.55 9.48 0.10
CA ASP A 16 4.96 9.13 1.39
C ASP A 16 5.21 7.66 1.73
N ASN A 17 6.27 7.39 2.48
CA ASN A 17 6.40 6.14 3.28
C ASN A 17 5.40 6.12 4.45
N SER A 18 4.39 6.99 4.41
CA SER A 18 3.46 7.17 5.49
C SER A 18 2.44 6.05 5.47
N PRO A 19 2.26 5.33 6.59
CA PRO A 19 1.33 4.22 6.67
C PRO A 19 -0.12 4.66 6.43
N PHE A 20 -0.41 5.96 6.53
CA PHE A 20 -1.76 6.52 6.40
C PHE A 20 -2.42 6.21 5.05
N TYR A 21 -1.66 6.10 3.95
CA TYR A 21 -2.26 5.75 2.66
C TYR A 21 -2.76 4.30 2.64
N ILE A 22 -1.97 3.36 3.16
CA ILE A 22 -2.38 1.96 3.27
C ILE A 22 -3.48 1.81 4.32
N TRP A 23 -3.41 2.54 5.44
CA TRP A 23 -4.44 2.47 6.47
C TRP A 23 -5.77 3.01 5.98
N ALA A 24 -5.78 4.13 5.24
CA ALA A 24 -6.97 4.65 4.61
C ALA A 24 -7.57 3.62 3.62
N ALA A 25 -6.72 2.96 2.83
CA ALA A 25 -7.17 1.89 1.95
C ALA A 25 -7.74 0.69 2.74
N LEU A 26 -7.10 0.27 3.84
CA LEU A 26 -7.57 -0.84 4.68
C LEU A 26 -8.90 -0.55 5.40
N LEU A 27 -9.17 0.72 5.73
CA LEU A 27 -10.39 1.16 6.42
C LEU A 27 -11.55 1.46 5.45
N ASP A 28 -11.27 1.68 4.16
CA ASP A 28 -12.30 2.00 3.17
C ASP A 28 -13.14 0.76 2.82
N HIS A 29 -14.46 0.81 3.06
CA HIS A 29 -15.36 -0.33 2.78
C HIS A 29 -15.51 -0.67 1.30
N ARG A 30 -15.14 0.23 0.39
CA ARG A 30 -15.13 0.01 -1.07
C ARG A 30 -13.82 -0.65 -1.48
N PHE A 31 -12.82 -0.63 -0.61
CA PHE A 31 -11.55 -1.27 -0.83
C PHE A 31 -11.63 -2.77 -0.54
N ASN A 32 -11.09 -3.56 -1.47
CA ASN A 32 -11.11 -5.01 -1.35
C ASN A 32 -9.71 -5.53 -1.02
N TYR A 33 -9.48 -5.84 0.25
CA TYR A 33 -8.21 -6.41 0.73
C TYR A 33 -7.78 -7.64 -0.08
N LYS A 34 -8.70 -8.55 -0.41
CA LYS A 34 -8.37 -9.77 -1.16
C LYS A 34 -7.90 -9.46 -2.57
N LYS A 35 -8.45 -8.42 -3.19
CA LYS A 35 -8.02 -7.94 -4.50
C LYS A 35 -6.64 -7.31 -4.44
N LEU A 36 -6.40 -6.41 -3.48
CA LEU A 36 -5.08 -5.80 -3.29
C LEU A 36 -3.99 -6.85 -2.99
N LYS A 37 -4.29 -7.81 -2.10
CA LYS A 37 -3.38 -8.91 -1.77
C LYS A 37 -3.04 -9.76 -3.00
N LYS A 38 -4.00 -9.95 -3.91
CA LYS A 38 -3.78 -10.63 -5.18
C LYS A 38 -2.93 -9.79 -6.13
N ASP A 39 -3.18 -8.49 -6.21
CA ASP A 39 -2.42 -7.57 -7.05
C ASP A 39 -0.95 -7.45 -6.58
N TYR A 40 -0.70 -7.62 -5.27
CA TYR A 40 0.64 -7.65 -4.68
C TYR A 40 1.26 -9.05 -4.63
N ALA A 41 0.60 -10.09 -5.14
CA ALA A 41 1.12 -11.46 -5.06
C ALA A 41 2.44 -11.66 -5.82
N SER A 42 2.72 -10.81 -6.82
CA SER A 42 3.97 -10.81 -7.59
C SER A 42 5.08 -9.96 -6.97
N ASP A 43 4.80 -9.25 -5.87
CA ASP A 43 5.75 -8.37 -5.19
C ASP A 43 5.76 -8.70 -3.67
N PRO A 44 6.70 -9.56 -3.23
CA PRO A 44 6.73 -10.03 -1.84
C PRO A 44 7.03 -8.93 -0.82
N ASP A 45 7.72 -7.86 -1.21
CA ASP A 45 8.01 -6.73 -0.35
C ASP A 45 6.73 -5.93 -0.09
N LEU A 46 5.94 -5.64 -1.13
CA LEU A 46 4.63 -5.00 -0.99
C LEU A 46 3.62 -5.85 -0.20
N LEU A 47 3.67 -7.18 -0.37
CA LEU A 47 2.83 -8.10 0.40
C LEU A 47 3.18 -8.08 1.88
N THR A 48 4.48 -8.10 2.21
CA THR A 48 4.97 -8.02 3.58
C THR A 48 4.56 -6.70 4.22
N TYR A 49 4.78 -5.60 3.53
CA TYR A 49 4.38 -4.27 3.98
C TYR A 49 2.87 -4.16 4.23
N LEU A 50 2.04 -4.73 3.35
CA LEU A 50 0.58 -4.76 3.53
C LEU A 50 0.14 -5.48 4.82
N GLU A 51 0.71 -6.64 5.11
CA GLU A 51 0.38 -7.41 6.32
C GLU A 51 0.90 -6.70 7.60
N GLU A 52 2.10 -6.11 7.53
CA GLU A 52 2.64 -5.28 8.63
C GLU A 52 1.72 -4.10 8.95
N GLN A 53 1.25 -3.37 7.93
CA GLN A 53 0.37 -2.22 8.12
C GLN A 53 -1.01 -2.62 8.64
N LYS A 54 -1.53 -3.78 8.23
CA LYS A 54 -2.78 -4.33 8.78
C LYS A 54 -2.64 -4.65 10.27
N GLN A 55 -1.52 -5.24 10.68
CA GLN A 55 -1.26 -5.51 12.10
C GLN A 55 -1.12 -4.21 12.89
N ALA A 56 -0.38 -3.23 12.36
CA ALA A 56 -0.21 -1.92 12.99
C ALA A 56 -1.54 -1.17 13.14
N LEU A 57 -2.41 -1.22 12.13
CA LEU A 57 -3.75 -0.66 12.17
C LEU A 57 -4.60 -1.30 13.29
N HIS A 58 -4.55 -2.63 13.40
CA HIS A 58 -5.27 -3.36 14.45
C HIS A 58 -4.75 -2.99 15.84
N THR A 59 -3.43 -2.83 16.02
CA THR A 59 -2.84 -2.35 17.28
C THR A 59 -3.24 -0.91 17.59
N TYR A 60 -3.36 -0.05 16.58
CA TYR A 60 -3.71 1.36 16.77
C TYR A 60 -5.17 1.58 17.20
N PHE A 61 -6.13 0.85 16.62
CA PHE A 61 -7.56 0.99 16.92
C PHE A 61 -8.12 -0.05 17.90
N GLY A 62 -7.39 -1.14 18.14
CA GLY A 62 -7.78 -2.24 19.04
C GLY A 62 -7.19 -2.16 20.45
N GLY A 63 -6.62 -1.01 20.82
CA GLY A 63 -6.15 -0.70 22.18
C GLY A 63 -7.25 -0.16 23.08
#